data_AF-A4XWK7-F1
#
_entry.id   AF-A4XWK7-F1
#
_cell.length_a   1.000
_cell.length_b   1.000
_cell.length_c   1.000
_cell.angle_alpha   90.00
_cell.angle_beta   90.00
_cell.angle_gamma   90.00
#
_symmetry.space_group_name_H-M   'P 1'
#
loop_
_entity.id
_entity.type
_entity.pdbx_description
1 polymer ?
#
loop_
_entity_poly.entity_id
_entity_poly.type
_entity_poly.pdbx_seq_one_letter_code
_entity_poly.pdbx_strand_id
1 'polypeptide(L)'
;MLEALFSLLIALLELLAGALTALINLLTGAAAGAGAALGLGEALVLLAVVLIELLLWLLLTLFEWVRALLSRRRPRAVPRPRLWRPRPRPAQVLKDKQDAAGD
;
A
#
# COMPACT_ATOMS: atom_id res chain seq x y z
N MET A 1 -12.05 12.44 26.38
CA MET A 1 -10.95 11.68 25.74
C MET A 1 -11.45 10.71 24.68
N LEU A 2 -12.54 9.98 24.90
CA LEU A 2 -13.09 9.03 23.92
C LEU A 2 -13.60 9.74 22.64
N GLU A 3 -14.23 10.90 22.78
CA GLU A 3 -14.66 11.75 21.65
C GLU A 3 -13.49 12.21 20.77
N ALA A 4 -12.37 12.63 21.38
CA ALA A 4 -11.18 13.02 20.64
C ALA A 4 -10.59 11.83 19.84
N LEU A 5 -10.66 10.61 20.40
CA LEU A 5 -10.26 9.40 19.72
C LEU A 5 -11.16 9.09 18.53
N PHE A 6 -12.48 9.26 18.69
CA PHE A 6 -13.46 9.06 17.64
C PHE A 6 -13.31 10.09 16.52
N SER A 7 -13.09 11.36 16.88
CA SER A 7 -12.82 12.43 15.92
C SER A 7 -11.52 12.19 15.13
N LEU A 8 -10.46 11.68 15.79
CA LEU A 8 -9.22 11.32 15.13
C LEU A 8 -9.43 10.18 14.12
N LEU A 9 -10.22 9.17 14.50
CA LEU A 9 -10.60 8.05 13.61
C LEU A 9 -11.34 8.54 12.37
N ILE A 10 -12.32 9.43 12.55
CA ILE A 10 -13.10 10.02 11.44
C ILE A 10 -12.18 10.83 10.52
N ALA A 11 -11.35 11.71 11.08
CA ALA A 11 -10.41 12.51 10.31
C ALA A 11 -9.43 11.65 9.50
N LEU A 12 -8.97 10.53 10.07
CA LEU A 12 -8.13 9.57 9.35
C LEU A 12 -8.89 8.90 8.20
N LEU A 13 -10.14 8.50 8.41
CA LEU A 13 -10.98 7.91 7.36
C LEU A 13 -11.27 8.91 6.23
N GLU A 14 -11.55 10.17 6.56
CA GLU A 14 -11.73 11.24 5.58
C GLU A 14 -10.44 11.50 4.78
N LEU A 15 -9.29 11.53 5.46
CA LEU A 15 -7.99 11.67 4.79
C LEU A 15 -7.73 10.49 3.84
N LEU A 16 -8.05 9.26 4.25
CA LEU A 16 -7.96 8.05 3.44
C LEU A 16 -8.88 8.14 2.20
N ALA A 17 -10.13 8.56 2.37
CA ALA A 17 -11.10 8.72 1.28
C ALA A 17 -10.67 9.84 0.30
N GLY A 18 -10.14 10.94 0.82
CA GLY A 18 -9.58 12.04 0.03
C GLY A 18 -8.37 11.61 -0.78
N ALA A 19 -7.45 10.85 -0.18
CA ALA A 19 -6.29 10.30 -0.88
C ALA A 19 -6.68 9.34 -2.01
N LEU A 20 -7.67 8.47 -1.79
CA LEU A 20 -8.22 7.59 -2.83
C LEU A 20 -8.85 8.38 -3.97
N THR A 21 -9.64 9.40 -3.65
CA THR A 21 -10.28 10.27 -4.65
C THR A 21 -9.24 11.02 -5.48
N ALA A 22 -8.21 11.57 -4.83
CA ALA A 22 -7.09 12.23 -5.50
C ALA A 22 -6.35 11.28 -6.44
N LEU A 23 -6.13 10.03 -6.02
CA LEU A 23 -5.50 9.01 -6.86
C LEU A 23 -6.36 8.69 -8.10
N ILE A 24 -7.66 8.48 -7.93
CA ILE A 24 -8.58 8.22 -9.05
C ILE A 24 -8.56 9.39 -10.03
N ASN A 25 -8.59 10.63 -9.53
CA ASN A 25 -8.53 11.84 -10.37
C ASN A 25 -7.19 11.95 -11.11
N LEU A 26 -6.07 11.62 -10.46
CA LEU A 26 -4.76 11.60 -11.10
C LEU A 26 -4.72 10.58 -12.24
N LEU A 27 -5.23 9.36 -12.00
CA LEU A 27 -5.29 8.30 -13.02
C LEU A 27 -6.20 8.70 -14.19
N THR A 28 -7.37 9.26 -13.90
CA THR A 28 -8.34 9.70 -14.91
C THR A 28 -7.81 10.88 -15.72
N GLY A 29 -7.20 11.87 -15.07
CA GLY A 29 -6.60 13.04 -15.71
C GLY A 29 -5.38 12.66 -16.55
N ALA A 30 -4.54 11.77 -16.06
CA ALA A 30 -3.43 11.24 -16.84
C ALA A 30 -3.92 10.43 -18.04
N ALA A 31 -4.94 9.57 -17.90
CA ALA A 31 -5.51 8.83 -19.02
C ALA A 31 -6.14 9.75 -20.09
N ALA A 32 -6.79 10.84 -19.67
CA ALA A 32 -7.36 11.85 -20.57
C ALA A 32 -6.28 12.66 -21.32
N GLY A 33 -5.10 12.87 -20.72
CA GLY A 33 -3.98 13.58 -21.34
C GLY A 33 -2.99 12.67 -22.09
N ALA A 34 -2.92 11.38 -21.77
CA ALA A 34 -1.86 10.46 -22.20
C ALA A 34 -2.23 9.64 -23.45
N GLY A 35 -2.69 10.30 -24.51
CA GLY A 35 -2.82 9.66 -25.82
C GLY A 35 -1.52 9.11 -26.44
N ALA A 36 -0.36 9.18 -25.77
CA ALA A 36 0.93 8.82 -26.38
C ALA A 36 2.04 8.24 -25.48
N ALA A 37 1.86 8.08 -24.16
CA ALA A 37 2.97 7.70 -23.27
C ALA A 37 2.74 6.36 -22.56
N LEU A 38 3.04 5.25 -23.26
CA LEU A 38 2.95 3.88 -22.72
C LEU A 38 3.68 3.70 -21.38
N GLY A 39 4.79 4.42 -21.15
CA GLY A 39 5.54 4.37 -19.88
C GLY A 39 4.91 5.14 -18.71
N LEU A 40 4.10 6.18 -18.98
CA LEU A 40 3.40 6.93 -17.93
C LEU A 40 2.27 6.10 -17.30
N GLY A 41 1.57 5.31 -18.12
CA GLY A 41 0.52 4.40 -17.65
C GLY A 41 1.05 3.36 -16.67
N GLU A 42 2.16 2.69 -17.00
CA GLU A 42 2.78 1.68 -16.12
C GLU A 42 3.28 2.29 -14.80
N ALA A 43 3.91 3.47 -14.85
CA ALA A 43 4.35 4.19 -13.65
C ALA A 43 3.17 4.56 -12.74
N LEU A 44 2.06 5.01 -13.33
CA LEU A 44 0.85 5.36 -12.59
C LEU A 44 0.15 4.15 -11.97
N VAL A 45 0.13 3.01 -12.65
CA VAL A 45 -0.39 1.76 -12.09
C VAL A 45 0.46 1.31 -10.90
N LEU A 46 1.80 1.34 -11.02
CA LEU A 46 2.69 1.01 -9.90
C LEU A 46 2.52 1.97 -8.73
N LEU A 47 2.40 3.28 -9.00
CA LEU A 47 2.11 4.29 -7.98
C LEU A 47 0.78 3.99 -7.27
N ALA A 48 -0.26 3.63 -8.02
CA ALA A 48 -1.55 3.26 -7.46
C ALA A 48 -1.44 2.03 -6.54
N VAL A 49 -0.72 0.98 -6.94
CA VAL A 49 -0.48 -0.20 -6.08
C VAL A 49 0.24 0.20 -4.79
N VAL A 50 1.29 1.02 -4.87
CA VAL A 50 2.04 1.48 -3.69
C VAL A 50 1.15 2.29 -2.74
N LEU A 51 0.30 3.17 -3.28
CA LEU A 51 -0.64 3.95 -2.48
C LEU A 51 -1.67 3.05 -1.81
N ILE A 52 -2.25 2.08 -2.52
CA ILE A 52 -3.20 1.13 -1.92
C ILE A 52 -2.53 0.32 -0.81
N GLU A 53 -1.30 -0.18 -1.00
CA GLU A 53 -0.55 -0.87 0.05
C GLU A 53 -0.33 0.02 1.28
N LEU A 54 0.00 1.30 1.07
CA LEU A 54 0.20 2.26 2.15
C LEU A 54 -1.11 2.53 2.92
N LEU A 55 -2.23 2.67 2.21
CA LEU A 55 -3.55 2.88 2.81
C LEU A 55 -3.99 1.67 3.63
N LEU A 56 -3.83 0.45 3.10
CA LEU A 56 -4.12 -0.78 3.84
C LEU A 56 -3.23 -0.93 5.07
N TRP A 57 -1.94 -0.59 4.94
CA TRP A 57 -1.02 -0.61 6.08
C TRP A 57 -1.45 0.35 7.19
N LEU A 58 -1.84 1.57 6.82
CA LEU A 58 -2.31 2.58 7.75
C LEU A 58 -3.60 2.13 8.46
N LEU A 59 -4.56 1.56 7.72
CA LEU A 59 -5.80 0.99 8.26
C LEU A 59 -5.54 -0.13 9.28
N LEU A 60 -4.68 -1.09 8.93
CA LEU A 60 -4.33 -2.19 9.84
C LEU A 60 -3.59 -1.68 11.09
N THR A 61 -2.72 -0.69 10.90
CA THR A 61 -2.03 -0.04 12.02
C THR A 61 -3.04 0.65 12.93
N LEU A 62 -3.95 1.45 12.38
CA LEU A 62 -4.97 2.14 13.17
C LEU A 62 -5.85 1.14 13.94
N PHE A 63 -6.26 0.04 13.30
CA PHE A 63 -7.03 -1.01 13.95
C PHE A 63 -6.28 -1.67 15.11
N GLU A 64 -4.99 -1.95 14.95
CA GLU A 64 -4.15 -2.49 16.01
C GLU A 64 -4.00 -1.51 17.18
N TRP A 65 -3.91 -0.21 16.91
CA TRP A 65 -3.86 0.83 17.95
C TRP A 65 -5.16 0.90 18.74
N VAL A 66 -6.31 0.89 18.06
CA VAL A 66 -7.63 0.86 18.71
C VAL A 66 -7.79 -0.42 19.53
N ARG A 67 -7.43 -1.57 18.97
CA ARG A 67 -7.52 -2.87 19.66
C ARG A 67 -6.59 -2.93 20.88
N ALA A 68 -5.37 -2.40 20.75
CA ALA A 68 -4.41 -2.33 21.84
C ALA A 68 -4.91 -1.43 22.98
N LEU A 69 -5.50 -0.28 22.63
CA LEU A 69 -6.11 0.64 23.59
C LEU A 69 -7.28 -0.02 24.33
N LEU A 70 -8.21 -0.65 23.62
CA LEU A 70 -9.34 -1.37 24.20
C LEU A 70 -8.90 -2.55 25.06
N SER A 71 -7.85 -3.25 24.65
CA SER A 71 -7.33 -4.43 25.36
C SER A 71 -6.32 -4.07 26.47
N ARG A 72 -6.00 -2.78 26.68
CA ARG A 72 -4.94 -2.31 27.59
C ARG A 72 -3.58 -2.97 27.37
N ARG A 73 -3.29 -3.40 26.13
CA ARG A 73 -2.02 -4.00 25.74
C ARG A 73 -1.17 -2.98 24.97
N ARG A 74 0.13 -3.22 24.88
CA ARG A 74 1.00 -2.41 24.00
C ARG A 74 0.68 -2.74 22.53
N PRO A 75 0.60 -1.73 21.64
CA PRO A 75 0.38 -1.95 20.22
C PRO A 75 1.55 -2.74 19.63
N ARG A 76 1.25 -3.69 18.76
CA ARG A 76 2.28 -4.44 18.01
C ARG A 76 2.59 -3.72 16.71
N ALA A 77 3.83 -3.87 16.23
CA ALA A 77 4.19 -3.40 14.91
C ALA A 77 3.42 -4.20 13.86
N VAL A 78 2.62 -3.52 13.04
CA VAL A 78 1.91 -4.14 11.91
C VAL A 78 2.86 -4.16 10.71
N PRO A 79 3.20 -5.32 10.15
CA PRO A 79 4.04 -5.38 8.96
C PRO A 79 3.31 -4.80 7.74
N ARG A 80 4.05 -4.14 6.84
CA ARG A 80 3.48 -3.61 5.60
C ARG A 80 2.92 -4.75 4.73
N PRO A 81 1.62 -4.73 4.38
CA PRO A 81 1.06 -5.67 3.43
C PRO A 81 1.70 -5.43 2.06
N ARG A 82 2.14 -6.52 1.42
CA ARG A 82 2.63 -6.49 0.04
C ARG A 82 1.58 -7.15 -0.83
N LEU A 83 0.86 -6.33 -1.59
CA LEU A 83 -0.13 -6.79 -2.57
C LEU A 83 0.57 -7.30 -3.83
N TRP A 84 1.68 -6.65 -4.21
CA TRP A 84 2.42 -7.02 -5.40
C TRP A 84 3.86 -7.45 -5.08
N ARG A 85 4.24 -8.63 -5.58
CA ARG A 85 5.63 -9.07 -5.68
C ARG A 85 5.86 -9.53 -7.13
N PRO A 86 6.87 -8.99 -7.83
CA PRO A 86 7.31 -9.61 -9.08
C PRO A 86 7.79 -11.03 -8.75
N ARG A 87 7.19 -12.04 -9.39
CA ARG A 87 7.68 -13.42 -9.28
C ARG A 87 9.03 -13.49 -10.02
N PRO A 88 10.06 -14.12 -9.44
CA PRO A 88 11.32 -14.33 -10.15
C PRO A 88 11.07 -15.15 -11.41
N ARG A 89 11.73 -14.80 -12.52
CA ARG A 89 11.64 -15.56 -13.75
C ARG A 89 12.30 -16.93 -13.54
N PRO A 90 11.74 -18.04 -14.07
CA PRO A 90 12.28 -19.39 -13.87
C PRO A 90 13.76 -19.53 -14.21
N ALA A 91 14.25 -18.79 -15.21
CA ALA A 91 15.64 -18.80 -15.64
C ALA A 91 16.63 -18.26 -14.57
N GLN A 92 16.22 -17.30 -13.73
CA GLN A 92 17.06 -16.80 -12.63
C GLN A 92 17.16 -17.82 -11.49
N VAL A 93 16.07 -18.54 -11.21
CA VAL A 93 16.02 -19.58 -10.16
C VAL A 93 16.92 -20.77 -10.51
N LEU A 94 17.00 -21.14 -11.80
CA LEU A 94 17.89 -22.20 -12.27
C LEU A 94 19.36 -21.80 -12.20
N LYS A 95 19.67 -20.54 -12.50
CA LYS A 95 21.04 -20.01 -12.42
C LYS A 95 21.54 -19.96 -10.98
N ASP A 96 20.73 -19.42 -10.06
CA ASP A 96 21.08 -19.38 -8.62
C ASP A 96 21.30 -20.80 -8.03
N LYS A 97 20.56 -21.80 -8.52
CA LYS A 97 20.78 -23.21 -8.11
C LYS A 97 22.04 -23.83 -8.67
N GLN A 98 22.45 -23.45 -9.89
CA GLN A 98 23.70 -23.92 -10.49
C GLN A 98 24.91 -23.29 -9.81
N ASP A 99 24.82 -21.99 -9.49
CA ASP A 99 25.86 -21.25 -8.79
C ASP A 99 26.03 -21.73 -7.33
N ALA A 100 24.95 -22.17 -6.67
CA ALA A 100 24.98 -22.72 -5.31
C ALA A 100 25.40 -24.21 -5.21
N ALA A 101 25.52 -24.91 -6.35
CA ALA A 101 25.91 -26.33 -6.41
C ALA A 101 27.35 -26.52 -6.93
N GLY A 102 28.06 -25.42 -7.23
CA GLY A 102 29.43 -25.40 -7.76
C GLY A 102 30.53 -25.11 -6.74
N ASP A 103 30.19 -24.89 -5.47
CA ASP A 103 31.10 -24.80 -4.31
C ASP A 103 31.06 -26.09 -3.48
#